data_AF-R7I625-F1
#
_entry.id   AF-R7I625-F1
#
_cell.length_a   1.000
_cell.length_b   1.000
_cell.length_c   1.000
_cell.angle_alpha   90.00
_cell.angle_beta   90.00
_cell.angle_gamma   90.00
#
_symmetry.space_group_name_H-M   'P 1'
#
loop_
_entity.id
_entity.type
_entity.pdbx_description
1 polymer ?
#
loop_
_entity_poly.entity_id
_entity_poly.type
_entity_poly.pdbx_seq_one_letter_code
_entity_poly.pdbx_strand_id
1 'polypeptide(L)'
;MEIFYDIIHKIACFLLFISLLEQVIAESEMKKYVRFFSGIILCLFLINASTSLFGKRLEIEMDWSIYDTTGMEHIFENWEEKSQNLIQDLAQDEEEEAKQSESLNVDPITIGGEQP
;
A
#
# COMPACT_ATOMS: atom_id res chain seq x y z
N MET A 1 -21.14 2.38 -16.00
CA MET A 1 -21.48 3.60 -16.76
C MET A 1 -22.21 4.66 -15.92
N GLU A 2 -22.91 4.28 -14.85
CA GLU A 2 -23.70 5.21 -14.02
C GLU A 2 -22.87 6.32 -13.34
N ILE A 3 -21.63 6.04 -12.93
CA ILE A 3 -20.76 7.03 -12.27
C ILE A 3 -20.43 8.21 -13.21
N PHE A 4 -20.12 7.92 -14.47
CA PHE A 4 -19.84 8.97 -15.47
C PHE A 4 -21.10 9.79 -15.74
N TYR A 5 -22.26 9.13 -15.82
CA TYR A 5 -23.53 9.82 -16.01
C TYR A 5 -23.83 10.78 -14.85
N ASP A 6 -23.66 10.33 -13.60
CA ASP A 6 -23.92 11.17 -12.42
C ASP A 6 -22.95 12.36 -12.31
N ILE A 7 -21.67 12.15 -12.67
CA ILE A 7 -20.68 13.23 -12.77
C ILE A 7 -21.08 14.25 -13.84
N ILE A 8 -21.40 13.78 -15.05
CA ILE A 8 -21.78 14.64 -16.17
C ILE A 8 -23.09 15.39 -15.85
N HIS A 9 -24.04 14.72 -15.21
CA HIS A 9 -25.32 15.32 -14.81
C HIS A 9 -25.10 16.47 -13.82
N LYS A 10 -24.27 16.28 -12.79
CA LYS A 10 -23.92 17.33 -11.82
C LYS A 10 -23.20 18.52 -12.46
N ILE A 11 -22.26 18.25 -13.38
CA ILE A 11 -21.56 19.30 -14.13
C ILE A 11 -22.54 20.07 -15.03
N ALA A 12 -23.42 19.37 -15.75
CA ALA A 12 -24.41 19.99 -16.62
C ALA A 12 -25.39 20.88 -15.84
N CYS A 13 -25.91 20.40 -14.71
CA CYS A 13 -26.75 21.20 -13.82
C CYS A 13 -26.03 22.45 -13.30
N PHE A 14 -24.76 22.31 -12.93
CA PHE A 14 -23.94 23.44 -12.46
C PHE A 14 -23.72 24.48 -13.57
N LEU A 15 -23.40 24.06 -14.79
CA LEU A 15 -23.21 24.96 -15.93
C LEU A 15 -24.51 25.70 -16.31
N LEU A 16 -25.65 25.01 -16.26
CA LEU A 16 -26.96 25.65 -16.45
C LEU A 16 -27.22 26.70 -15.37
N PHE A 17 -26.90 26.39 -14.11
CA PHE A 17 -27.06 27.32 -13.00
C PHE A 17 -26.19 28.58 -13.16
N ILE A 18 -24.92 28.43 -13.53
CA ILE A 18 -24.03 29.59 -13.78
C ILE A 18 -24.55 30.43 -14.94
N SER A 19 -25.05 29.79 -16.01
CA SER A 19 -25.56 30.49 -17.18
C SER A 19 -26.76 31.38 -16.80
N LEU A 20 -27.65 30.89 -15.94
CA LEU A 20 -28.75 31.67 -15.39
C LEU A 20 -28.25 32.77 -14.45
N LEU A 21 -27.28 32.45 -13.59
CA LEU A 21 -26.67 33.41 -12.67
C LEU A 21 -26.01 34.59 -13.42
N GLU A 22 -25.36 34.30 -14.55
CA GLU A 22 -24.73 35.31 -15.39
C GLU A 22 -25.75 36.21 -16.12
N GLN A 23 -26.94 35.68 -16.42
CA GLN A 23 -28.05 36.47 -16.98
C GLN A 23 -28.69 37.39 -15.94
N VAL A 24 -28.76 36.96 -14.68
CA VAL A 24 -29.32 37.76 -13.57
C VAL A 24 -28.43 38.95 -13.20
N ILE A 25 -27.11 38.82 -13.40
CA ILE A 25 -26.16 39.89 -13.11
C ILE A 25 -26.23 40.94 -14.23
N ALA A 26 -26.71 42.14 -13.90
CA ALA A 26 -26.80 43.25 -14.83
C ALA A 26 -25.44 43.93 -15.12
N GLU A 27 -24.52 43.90 -14.14
CA GLU A 27 -23.22 44.58 -14.25
C GLU A 27 -22.18 43.72 -14.97
N SER A 28 -21.62 44.26 -16.06
CA SER A 28 -20.61 43.59 -16.88
C SER A 28 -19.32 43.29 -16.10
N GLU A 29 -18.95 44.14 -15.15
CA GLU A 29 -17.74 43.96 -14.34
C GLU A 29 -17.87 42.76 -13.39
N MET A 30 -19.04 42.60 -12.76
CA MET A 30 -19.33 41.48 -11.85
C MET A 30 -19.37 40.13 -12.57
N LYS A 31 -19.76 40.09 -13.84
CA LYS A 31 -19.76 38.85 -14.65
C LYS A 31 -18.38 38.21 -14.76
N LYS A 32 -17.31 39.02 -14.80
CA LYS A 32 -15.93 38.52 -14.89
C LYS A 32 -15.56 37.72 -13.64
N TYR A 33 -15.92 38.21 -12.46
CA TYR A 33 -15.65 37.55 -11.19
C TYR A 33 -16.48 36.28 -11.03
N VAL A 34 -17.75 36.32 -11.44
CA VAL A 34 -18.62 35.15 -11.40
C VAL A 34 -18.12 34.05 -12.34
N ARG A 35 -17.72 34.38 -13.57
CA ARG A 35 -17.10 33.42 -14.50
C ARG A 35 -15.82 32.81 -13.96
N PHE A 36 -14.97 33.61 -13.33
CA PHE A 36 -13.73 33.14 -12.74
C PHE A 36 -14.00 32.18 -11.57
N PHE A 37 -14.87 32.59 -10.64
CA PHE A 37 -15.25 31.77 -9.49
C PHE A 37 -15.95 30.48 -9.90
N SER A 38 -16.84 30.55 -10.89
CA SER A 38 -17.51 29.38 -11.44
C SER A 38 -16.53 28.40 -12.09
N GLY A 39 -15.47 28.91 -12.72
CA GLY A 39 -14.38 28.09 -13.26
C GLY A 39 -13.59 27.37 -12.17
N ILE A 40 -13.33 28.03 -11.04
CA ILE A 40 -12.67 27.39 -9.88
C ILE A 40 -13.55 26.27 -9.32
N ILE A 41 -14.85 26.51 -9.15
CA ILE A 41 -15.78 25.49 -8.69
C ILE A 41 -15.84 24.33 -9.69
N LEU A 42 -15.84 24.61 -10.99
CA LEU A 42 -15.78 23.57 -12.02
C LEU A 42 -14.52 22.71 -11.91
N CYS A 43 -13.35 23.33 -11.67
CA CYS A 43 -12.11 22.62 -11.41
C CYS A 43 -12.21 21.74 -10.15
N LEU A 44 -12.84 22.23 -9.07
CA LEU A 44 -13.09 21.43 -7.87
C LEU A 44 -14.00 20.24 -8.15
N PHE A 45 -15.04 20.40 -8.98
CA PHE A 45 -15.89 19.29 -9.43
C PHE A 45 -15.09 18.26 -10.23
N LEU A 46 -14.18 18.69 -11.10
CA LEU A 46 -13.28 17.80 -11.85
C LEU A 46 -12.30 17.07 -10.94
N ILE A 47 -11.71 17.75 -9.96
CA ILE A 47 -10.83 17.14 -8.96
C ILE A 47 -11.62 16.11 -8.16
N ASN A 48 -12.81 16.46 -7.66
CA ASN A 48 -13.65 15.55 -6.89
C ASN A 48 -14.12 14.33 -7.72
N ALA A 49 -14.53 14.56 -8.97
CA ALA A 49 -14.85 13.48 -9.91
C ALA A 49 -13.64 12.57 -10.16
N SER A 50 -12.45 13.16 -10.31
CA SER A 50 -11.19 12.40 -10.45
C SER A 50 -10.90 11.61 -9.18
N THR A 51 -11.03 12.20 -8.00
CA THR A 51 -10.84 11.51 -6.72
C THR A 51 -11.89 10.42 -6.50
N SER A 52 -13.13 10.58 -6.96
CA SER A 52 -14.14 9.52 -6.87
C SER A 52 -13.83 8.35 -7.83
N LEU A 53 -13.34 8.65 -9.04
CA LEU A 53 -12.93 7.64 -10.02
C LEU A 53 -11.66 6.90 -9.60
N PHE A 54 -10.68 7.61 -9.04
CA PHE A 54 -9.44 7.04 -8.52
C PHE A 54 -9.65 6.37 -7.16
N GLY A 55 -10.41 6.97 -6.26
CA GLY A 55 -10.71 6.46 -4.91
C GLY A 55 -11.50 5.17 -4.95
N LYS A 56 -12.52 5.04 -5.82
CA LYS A 56 -13.21 3.75 -6.01
C LYS A 56 -12.35 2.69 -6.69
N ARG A 57 -11.40 3.07 -7.56
CA ARG A 57 -10.42 2.10 -8.10
C ARG A 57 -9.41 1.69 -7.03
N LEU A 58 -9.03 2.62 -6.15
CA LEU A 58 -8.11 2.39 -5.05
C LEU A 58 -8.77 1.60 -3.90
N GLU A 59 -10.08 1.72 -3.66
CA GLU A 59 -10.82 0.86 -2.72
C GLU A 59 -10.94 -0.59 -3.22
N ILE A 60 -10.91 -0.82 -4.54
CA ILE A 60 -10.89 -2.16 -5.12
C ILE A 60 -9.48 -2.77 -5.06
N GLU A 61 -8.43 -1.93 -5.06
CA GLU A 61 -7.03 -2.38 -5.05
C GLU A 61 -6.41 -2.39 -3.63
N MET A 62 -6.91 -1.57 -2.73
CA MET A 62 -6.64 -1.60 -1.29
C MET A 62 -7.86 -2.16 -0.57
N ASP A 63 -8.08 -3.46 -0.77
CA ASP A 63 -8.89 -4.26 0.13
C ASP A 63 -8.23 -4.21 1.52
N TRP A 64 -8.75 -3.33 2.37
CA TRP A 64 -8.34 -3.20 3.76
C TRP A 64 -8.64 -4.47 4.59
N SER A 65 -9.19 -5.54 4.01
CA SER A 65 -9.37 -6.83 4.70
C SER A 65 -8.07 -7.45 5.20
N ILE A 66 -6.91 -7.10 4.61
CA ILE A 66 -5.61 -7.53 5.13
C ILE A 66 -5.21 -6.79 6.42
N TYR A 67 -5.83 -5.65 6.72
CA TYR A 67 -5.66 -4.92 7.98
C TYR A 67 -6.77 -5.20 8.99
N ASP A 68 -7.61 -6.22 8.79
CA ASP A 68 -8.46 -6.71 9.87
C ASP A 68 -7.58 -7.36 10.96
N THR A 69 -7.88 -7.06 12.22
CA THR A 69 -7.03 -7.43 13.37
C THR A 69 -6.90 -8.96 13.48
N THR A 70 -7.93 -9.67 13.04
CA THR A 70 -8.02 -11.12 12.94
C THR A 70 -7.02 -11.73 11.94
N GLY A 71 -6.74 -11.04 10.83
CA GLY A 71 -5.79 -11.50 9.81
C GLY A 71 -4.33 -11.32 10.25
N MET A 72 -4.05 -10.24 10.98
CA MET A 72 -2.72 -9.98 11.56
C MET A 72 -2.34 -11.03 12.62
N GLU A 73 -3.30 -11.51 13.40
CA GLU A 73 -3.06 -12.55 14.41
C GLU A 73 -2.57 -13.86 13.75
N HIS A 74 -3.23 -14.29 12.67
CA HIS A 74 -2.84 -15.48 11.92
C HIS A 74 -1.52 -15.31 11.14
N ILE A 75 -1.20 -14.10 10.69
CA ILE A 75 0.12 -13.80 10.11
C ILE A 75 1.17 -13.88 11.20
N PHE A 76 0.92 -13.31 12.38
CA PHE A 76 1.86 -13.30 13.50
C PHE A 76 2.16 -14.71 14.02
N GLU A 77 1.13 -15.54 14.23
CA GLU A 77 1.29 -16.94 14.65
C GLU A 77 2.13 -17.75 13.65
N ASN A 78 1.86 -17.60 12.36
CA ASN A 78 2.59 -18.32 11.32
C ASN A 78 4.05 -17.84 11.19
N TRP A 79 4.33 -16.58 11.51
CA TRP A 79 5.70 -16.04 11.60
C TRP A 79 6.44 -16.54 12.84
N GLU A 80 5.74 -16.68 13.96
CA GLU A 80 6.31 -17.19 15.21
C GLU A 80 6.65 -18.68 15.11
N GLU A 81 5.74 -19.49 14.56
CA GLU A 81 5.99 -20.92 14.29
C GLU A 81 7.16 -21.12 13.33
N LYS A 82 7.20 -20.34 12.23
CA LYS A 82 8.31 -20.40 11.27
C LYS A 82 9.64 -19.97 11.88
N SER A 83 9.63 -18.97 12.77
CA SER A 83 10.83 -18.54 13.48
C SER A 83 11.33 -19.61 14.46
N GLN A 84 10.43 -20.28 15.18
CA GLN A 84 10.78 -21.33 16.14
C GLN A 84 11.39 -22.55 15.43
N ASN A 85 10.80 -22.98 14.32
CA ASN A 85 11.31 -24.10 13.52
C ASN A 85 12.71 -23.81 12.96
N LEU A 86 12.96 -22.59 12.47
CA LEU A 86 14.29 -22.20 12.00
C LEU A 86 15.35 -22.22 13.11
N ILE A 87 14.99 -21.80 14.33
CA ILE A 87 15.90 -21.85 15.48
C ILE A 87 16.20 -23.31 15.86
N GLN A 88 15.21 -24.19 15.77
CA GLN A 88 15.36 -25.60 16.07
C GLN A 88 16.23 -26.32 15.01
N ASP A 89 16.01 -26.04 13.73
CA ASP A 89 16.81 -26.60 12.63
C ASP A 89 18.29 -26.16 12.76
N LEU A 90 18.54 -24.88 13.05
CA LEU A 90 19.91 -24.37 13.29
C LEU A 90 20.58 -25.01 14.51
N ALA A 91 19.82 -25.26 15.57
CA ALA A 91 20.35 -25.93 16.77
C ALA A 91 20.65 -27.41 16.52
N GLN A 92 19.88 -28.09 15.65
CA GLN A 92 20.14 -29.47 15.27
C GLN A 92 21.36 -29.59 14.34
N ASP A 93 21.51 -28.66 13.39
CA ASP A 93 22.68 -28.61 12.51
C ASP A 93 23.98 -28.38 13.33
N GLU A 94 23.98 -27.50 14.34
CA GLU A 94 25.14 -27.32 15.24
C GLU A 94 25.46 -28.57 16.07
N GLU A 95 24.44 -29.33 16.50
CA GLU A 95 24.63 -30.56 17.29
C GLU A 95 25.15 -31.72 16.43
N GLU A 96 24.78 -31.79 15.15
CA GLU A 96 25.31 -32.76 14.18
C GLU A 96 26.76 -32.44 13.78
N GLU A 97 27.11 -31.16 13.57
CA GLU A 97 28.50 -30.74 13.31
C GLU A 97 29.42 -30.99 14.52
N ALA A 98 28.92 -30.78 15.74
CA ALA A 98 29.66 -31.08 16.97
C ALA A 98 29.94 -32.59 17.13
N LYS A 99 28.95 -33.45 16.84
CA LYS A 99 29.12 -34.92 16.89
C LYS A 99 30.06 -35.42 15.78
N GLN A 100 30.06 -34.78 14.62
CA GLN A 100 30.93 -35.14 13.51
C GLN A 100 32.41 -34.78 13.81
N SER A 101 32.65 -33.64 14.45
CA SER A 101 34.00 -33.21 14.86
C SER A 101 34.59 -34.02 16.02
N GLU A 102 33.78 -34.55 16.94
CA GLU A 102 34.24 -35.42 18.03
C GLU A 102 34.65 -36.84 17.53
N SER A 103 34.04 -37.31 16.44
CA SER A 103 34.39 -38.60 15.81
C SER A 103 35.72 -38.59 15.03
N LEU A 104 36.31 -37.41 14.81
CA LEU A 104 37.55 -37.22 14.06
C LEU A 104 38.76 -36.95 14.97
N ASN A 105 38.83 -37.56 16.17
CA ASN A 105 40.04 -37.55 16.99
C ASN A 105 41.04 -38.58 16.43
N VAL A 106 41.83 -38.17 15.43
CA VAL A 106 42.93 -38.95 14.86
C VAL A 106 44.11 -38.91 15.82
N ASP A 107 44.59 -40.09 16.25
CA ASP A 107 45.68 -40.26 17.21
C ASP A 107 46.92 -39.38 16.92
N PRO A 108 47.60 -38.85 17.94
CA PRO A 108 48.76 -37.98 17.73
C PRO A 108 49.93 -38.76 17.10
N ILE A 109 50.32 -38.33 15.89
CA ILE A 109 51.50 -38.84 15.19
C ILE A 109 52.74 -38.55 16.06
N THR A 110 53.43 -39.62 16.46
CA THR A 110 54.67 -39.54 17.23
C THR A 110 55.80 -39.00 16.35
N ILE A 111 56.26 -37.77 16.62
CA ILE A 111 57.49 -37.23 16.01
C ILE A 111 58.68 -37.71 16.84
N GLY A 112 59.27 -38.84 16.47
CA GLY A 112 60.70 -39.09 16.68
C GLY A 112 61.46 -38.33 15.58
N GLY A 113 62.42 -37.48 15.84
CA GLY A 113 63.50 -37.63 16.80
C GLY A 113 64.78 -37.88 16.01
N GLU A 114 65.74 -36.96 16.19
CA GLU A 114 67.15 -37.01 15.79
C GLU A 114 67.57 -36.44 14.41
N GLN A 115 67.96 -35.15 14.49
CA GLN A 115 69.21 -34.59 13.95
C GLN A 115 70.45 -35.38 14.44
N PRO A 116 71.66 -35.27 13.83
CA PRO A 116 72.24 -34.07 13.19
C PRO A 116 72.80 -34.22 11.77
#